data_AF-A0A6G3MKZ2-F1
#
_entry.id   AF-A0A6G3MKZ2-F1
#
_cell.length_a   1.000
_cell.length_b   1.000
_cell.length_c   1.000
_cell.angle_alpha   90.00
_cell.angle_beta   90.00
_cell.angle_gamma   90.00
#
_symmetry.space_group_name_H-M   'P 1'
#
loop_
_entity.id
_entity.type
_entity.pdbx_description
1 polymer ?
#
loop_
_entity_poly.entity_id
_entity_poly.type
_entity_poly.pdbx_seq_one_letter_code
_entity_poly.pdbx_strand_id
1 'polypeptide(L)'
;IYKKYLMTGFPVKWGQCFVFSMLLTSMFRNLGMVSRSVSGFSIGHDNNKDGVLTIYLDNKTLKHLPNSETLWNFHAWTNVYIKRKDIEIIGISNNQMQISWQHADGTPQERSEGIYRCGPYPIRLLRKHIHKDIIPYDGTPVYYSINYTSKYILVGEDGVAITTSKKKDSCRLIITTGVNGKKIDITD
;
A
#
# COMPACT_ATOMS: atom_id res chain seq x y z
N ILE A 1 3.83 -23.10 -0.40
CA ILE A 1 4.95 -22.18 -0.74
C ILE A 1 6.12 -22.35 0.22
N TYR A 2 5.97 -22.08 1.53
CA TYR A 2 7.07 -22.22 2.51
C TYR A 2 7.79 -23.57 2.48
N LYS A 3 7.05 -24.69 2.46
CA LYS A 3 7.64 -26.02 2.32
C LYS A 3 8.58 -26.15 1.11
N LYS A 4 8.15 -25.68 -0.06
CA LYS A 4 8.95 -25.74 -1.30
C LYS A 4 10.19 -24.84 -1.22
N TYR A 5 10.06 -23.65 -0.64
CA TYR A 5 11.21 -22.77 -0.39
C TYR A 5 12.23 -23.46 0.53
N LEU A 6 11.80 -24.00 1.67
CA LEU A 6 12.67 -24.70 2.61
C LEU A 6 13.35 -25.95 2.01
N MET A 7 12.64 -26.71 1.17
CA MET A 7 13.19 -27.91 0.53
C MET A 7 14.20 -27.59 -0.58
N THR A 8 14.05 -26.46 -1.27
CA THR A 8 14.86 -26.17 -2.47
C THR A 8 15.92 -25.10 -2.24
N GLY A 9 15.74 -24.22 -1.26
CA GLY A 9 16.57 -23.02 -1.07
C GLY A 9 16.34 -21.92 -2.11
N PHE A 10 15.42 -22.09 -3.06
CA PHE A 10 15.19 -21.15 -4.16
C PHE A 10 13.83 -20.44 -4.03
N PRO A 11 13.71 -19.17 -4.50
CA PRO A 11 12.44 -18.48 -4.59
C PRO A 11 11.37 -19.29 -5.35
N VAL A 12 10.19 -19.42 -4.76
CA VAL A 12 9.09 -20.18 -5.36
C VAL A 12 8.36 -19.29 -6.36
N LYS A 13 8.45 -19.64 -7.64
CA LYS A 13 7.74 -18.95 -8.72
C LYS A 13 6.30 -19.52 -8.85
N TRP A 14 5.25 -18.71 -8.95
CA TRP A 14 5.17 -17.23 -8.98
C TRP A 14 4.28 -16.69 -7.85
N GLY A 15 4.32 -15.38 -7.60
CA GLY A 15 3.50 -14.71 -6.60
C GLY A 15 3.07 -13.31 -7.03
N GLN A 16 1.88 -12.89 -6.59
CA GLN A 16 1.32 -11.54 -6.74
C GLN A 16 0.96 -11.00 -5.35
N CYS A 17 0.47 -9.76 -5.26
CA CYS A 17 0.18 -9.09 -3.98
C CYS A 17 -0.65 -9.93 -3.00
N PHE A 18 -1.71 -10.59 -3.45
CA PHE A 18 -2.53 -11.45 -2.59
C PHE A 18 -1.79 -12.70 -2.10
N VAL A 19 -0.82 -13.21 -2.85
CA VAL A 19 0.06 -14.31 -2.41
C VAL A 19 1.00 -13.79 -1.33
N PHE A 20 1.64 -12.65 -1.54
CA PHE A 20 2.56 -12.06 -0.56
C PHE A 20 1.86 -11.67 0.74
N SER A 21 0.68 -11.07 0.65
CA SER A 21 -0.14 -10.78 1.83
C SER A 21 -0.53 -12.04 2.61
N MET A 22 -0.94 -13.11 1.93
CA MET A 22 -1.26 -14.37 2.61
C MET A 22 -0.06 -15.01 3.26
N LEU A 23 1.08 -15.02 2.57
CA LEU A 23 2.33 -15.53 3.13
C LEU A 23 2.73 -14.75 4.38
N LEU A 24 2.77 -13.43 4.31
CA LEU A 24 3.16 -12.57 5.41
C LEU A 24 2.20 -12.71 6.61
N THR A 25 0.89 -12.77 6.35
CA THR A 25 -0.13 -13.07 7.37
C THR A 25 0.12 -14.43 8.02
N SER A 26 0.37 -15.49 7.24
CA SER A 26 0.67 -16.82 7.79
C SER A 26 1.95 -16.84 8.62
N MET A 27 2.98 -16.09 8.22
CA MET A 27 4.24 -15.98 8.97
C MET A 27 4.03 -15.30 10.31
N PHE A 28 3.35 -14.15 10.34
CA PHE A 28 3.03 -13.47 11.60
C PHE A 28 2.20 -14.35 12.54
N ARG A 29 1.17 -15.04 12.02
CA ARG A 29 0.37 -15.97 12.84
C ARG A 29 1.19 -17.12 13.39
N ASN A 30 2.14 -17.65 12.62
CA ASN A 30 3.04 -18.71 13.07
C ASN A 30 3.95 -18.24 14.22
N LEU A 31 4.33 -16.96 14.22
CA LEU A 31 5.09 -16.31 15.30
C LEU A 31 4.22 -15.87 16.50
N GLY A 32 2.92 -16.18 16.51
CA GLY A 32 1.99 -15.77 17.57
C GLY A 32 1.52 -14.32 17.48
N MET A 33 1.79 -13.62 16.38
CA MET A 33 1.37 -12.23 16.16
C MET A 33 -0.03 -12.19 15.53
N VAL A 34 -0.89 -11.34 16.08
CA VAL A 34 -2.22 -11.10 15.53
C VAL A 34 -2.09 -10.35 14.21
N SER A 35 -2.57 -10.94 13.12
CA SER A 35 -2.49 -10.37 11.77
C SER A 35 -3.68 -10.76 10.90
N ARG A 36 -3.95 -9.93 9.89
CA ARG A 36 -5.00 -10.12 8.89
C ARG A 36 -4.54 -9.62 7.53
N SER A 37 -4.93 -10.32 6.48
CA SER A 37 -4.80 -9.79 5.13
C SER A 37 -5.93 -8.83 4.84
N VAL A 38 -5.61 -7.79 4.10
CA VAL A 38 -6.50 -6.71 3.71
C VAL A 38 -6.47 -6.59 2.19
N SER A 39 -7.60 -6.19 1.61
CA SER A 39 -7.71 -5.83 0.20
C SER A 39 -8.27 -4.43 0.07
N GLY A 40 -7.54 -3.55 -0.59
CA GLY A 40 -7.99 -2.22 -0.97
C GLY A 40 -8.29 -2.15 -2.47
N PHE A 41 -9.25 -1.32 -2.85
CA PHE A 41 -9.69 -1.16 -4.25
C PHE A 41 -9.39 0.25 -4.74
N SER A 42 -8.94 0.37 -5.99
CA SER A 42 -8.39 1.63 -6.55
C SER A 42 -7.18 2.10 -5.74
N ILE A 43 -6.08 1.35 -5.86
CA ILE A 43 -4.83 1.62 -5.13
C ILE A 43 -3.83 2.27 -6.07
N GLY A 44 -3.36 3.45 -5.68
CA GLY A 44 -2.40 4.25 -6.41
C GLY A 44 -0.97 3.79 -6.16
N HIS A 45 -0.16 3.76 -7.21
CA HIS A 45 1.29 3.65 -7.08
C HIS A 45 1.90 4.99 -7.48
N ASP A 46 2.08 5.85 -6.48
CA ASP A 46 2.59 7.22 -6.60
C ASP A 46 4.13 7.19 -6.55
N ASN A 47 4.76 7.30 -7.71
CA ASN A 47 6.21 7.25 -7.85
C ASN A 47 6.85 8.56 -7.37
N ASN A 48 6.12 9.68 -7.46
CA ASN A 48 6.62 11.01 -7.12
C ASN A 48 6.44 11.36 -5.65
N LYS A 49 5.60 10.60 -4.92
CA LYS A 49 5.27 10.79 -3.51
C LYS A 49 4.70 12.19 -3.23
N ASP A 50 3.86 12.67 -4.13
CA ASP A 50 3.21 13.98 -4.05
C ASP A 50 1.68 13.92 -3.87
N GLY A 51 1.11 12.70 -3.84
CA GLY A 51 -0.31 12.44 -3.72
C GLY A 51 -1.10 12.70 -5.00
N VAL A 52 -0.44 12.87 -6.15
CA VAL A 52 -1.07 13.12 -7.45
C VAL A 52 -0.64 12.05 -8.46
N LEU A 53 -1.52 11.08 -8.72
CA LEU A 53 -1.28 10.09 -9.77
C LEU A 53 -1.44 10.71 -11.15
N THR A 54 -0.35 10.88 -11.86
CA THR A 54 -0.34 11.42 -13.22
C THR A 54 -0.52 10.30 -14.24
N ILE A 55 -1.64 10.34 -14.95
CA ILE A 55 -2.03 9.37 -15.98
C ILE A 55 -2.05 10.06 -17.33
N TYR A 56 -1.19 9.62 -18.24
CA TYR A 56 -1.12 10.13 -19.61
C TYR A 56 -1.98 9.25 -20.51
N LEU A 57 -2.89 9.86 -21.26
CA LEU A 57 -3.79 9.17 -22.18
C LEU A 57 -3.49 9.61 -23.62
N ASP A 58 -3.41 8.65 -24.52
CA ASP A 58 -3.36 8.92 -25.96
C ASP A 58 -4.67 9.55 -26.44
N ASN A 59 -4.60 10.66 -27.20
CA ASN A 59 -5.78 11.41 -27.64
C ASN A 59 -6.75 10.61 -28.51
N LYS A 60 -6.27 9.63 -29.28
CA LYS A 60 -7.11 8.86 -30.21
C LYS A 60 -7.71 7.62 -29.57
N THR A 61 -6.91 6.91 -28.78
CA THR A 61 -7.27 5.59 -28.22
C THR A 61 -7.70 5.64 -26.77
N LEU A 62 -7.42 6.74 -26.06
CA LEU A 62 -7.61 6.90 -24.62
C LEU A 62 -6.88 5.83 -23.77
N LYS A 63 -5.88 5.17 -24.35
CA LYS A 63 -5.05 4.19 -23.64
C LYS A 63 -3.99 4.89 -22.80
N HIS A 64 -3.62 4.26 -21.68
CA HIS A 64 -2.52 4.71 -20.85
C HIS A 64 -1.21 4.67 -21.64
N LEU A 65 -0.47 5.78 -21.61
CA LEU A 65 0.86 5.88 -22.19
C LEU A 65 1.92 5.35 -21.20
N PRO A 66 3.10 4.90 -21.69
CA PRO A 66 4.11 4.23 -20.86
C PRO A 66 4.62 5.00 -19.64
N ASN A 67 4.59 6.34 -19.67
CA ASN A 67 5.05 7.20 -18.58
C ASN A 67 3.97 7.47 -17.52
N SER A 68 2.82 6.81 -17.60
CA SER A 68 1.75 6.95 -16.61
C SER A 68 2.11 6.27 -15.31
N GLU A 69 1.73 6.90 -14.20
CA GLU A 69 1.70 6.23 -12.92
C GLU A 69 0.61 5.16 -12.89
N THR A 70 0.77 4.18 -12.01
CA THR A 70 -0.01 2.95 -12.07
C THR A 70 -1.17 3.00 -11.09
N LEU A 71 -2.36 2.64 -11.58
CA LEU A 71 -3.57 2.49 -10.77
C LEU A 71 -4.01 1.03 -10.77
N TRP A 72 -4.09 0.42 -9.59
CA TRP A 72 -4.50 -0.97 -9.43
C TRP A 72 -5.98 -1.09 -9.12
N ASN A 73 -6.66 -1.99 -9.85
CA ASN A 73 -8.05 -2.34 -9.56
C ASN A 73 -8.21 -2.78 -8.09
N PHE A 74 -7.27 -3.58 -7.60
CA PHE A 74 -7.13 -3.91 -6.20
C PHE A 74 -5.67 -4.19 -5.83
N HIS A 75 -5.36 -4.03 -4.55
CA HIS A 75 -4.09 -4.43 -3.96
C HIS A 75 -4.36 -5.17 -2.65
N ALA A 76 -3.47 -6.08 -2.27
CA ALA A 76 -3.57 -6.82 -1.03
C ALA A 76 -2.28 -6.72 -0.22
N TRP A 77 -2.42 -6.41 1.07
CA TRP A 77 -1.32 -6.27 2.03
C TRP A 77 -1.73 -6.88 3.38
N THR A 78 -0.80 -6.92 4.33
CA THR A 78 -1.04 -7.46 5.67
C THR A 78 -1.13 -6.35 6.70
N ASN A 79 -2.13 -6.42 7.57
CA ASN A 79 -2.13 -5.67 8.82
C ASN A 79 -1.65 -6.57 9.96
N VAL A 80 -0.74 -6.06 10.80
CA VAL A 80 -0.24 -6.76 11.99
C VAL A 80 -0.47 -5.91 13.25
N TYR A 81 -0.90 -6.53 14.34
CA TYR A 81 -1.27 -5.83 15.58
C TYR A 81 -0.11 -5.90 16.58
N ILE A 82 0.69 -4.83 16.63
CA ILE A 82 1.89 -4.74 17.47
C ILE A 82 2.03 -3.38 18.12
N LYS A 83 2.85 -3.32 19.17
CA LYS A 83 3.31 -2.08 19.78
C LYS A 83 4.60 -1.61 19.09
N ARG A 84 4.63 -0.35 18.64
CA ARG A 84 5.81 0.32 18.07
C ARG A 84 6.52 1.15 19.15
N LYS A 85 7.32 0.47 19.99
CA LYS A 85 8.08 1.10 21.09
C LYS A 85 9.09 2.14 20.58
N ASP A 86 9.61 1.92 19.39
CA ASP A 86 10.52 2.84 18.70
C ASP A 86 9.89 4.21 18.40
N ILE A 87 8.58 4.28 18.13
CA ILE A 87 7.89 5.57 17.95
C ILE A 87 7.67 6.28 19.29
N GLU A 88 7.51 5.53 20.40
CA GLU A 88 7.42 6.14 21.74
C GLU A 88 8.70 6.91 22.08
N ILE A 89 9.86 6.36 21.70
CA ILE A 89 11.18 6.98 21.92
C ILE A 89 11.32 8.32 21.17
N ILE A 90 10.67 8.47 20.02
CA ILE A 90 10.70 9.71 19.22
C ILE A 90 9.76 10.79 19.80
N GLY A 91 8.99 10.48 20.86
CA GLY A 91 8.22 11.47 21.63
C GLY A 91 6.94 11.98 20.96
N ILE A 92 6.54 11.41 19.80
CA ILE A 92 5.37 11.84 19.04
C ILE A 92 4.06 11.43 19.71
N SER A 93 4.09 10.34 20.47
CA SER A 93 3.06 10.01 21.44
C SER A 93 3.70 10.16 22.81
N ASN A 94 3.16 10.99 23.71
CA ASN A 94 3.61 11.22 25.09
C ASN A 94 3.76 9.91 25.92
N ASN A 95 4.67 9.00 25.55
CA ASN A 95 4.84 7.62 26.03
C ASN A 95 3.55 6.76 26.01
N GLN A 96 2.70 6.92 24.99
CA GLN A 96 1.38 6.26 24.93
C GLN A 96 1.09 5.53 23.62
N MET A 97 2.10 5.04 22.88
CA MET A 97 1.82 4.26 21.68
C MET A 97 1.28 2.89 22.09
N GLN A 98 -0.05 2.77 22.12
CA GLN A 98 -0.71 1.50 22.40
C GLN A 98 -0.47 0.51 21.25
N ILE A 99 -0.62 -0.78 21.55
CA ILE A 99 -0.68 -1.82 20.52
C ILE A 99 -1.75 -1.41 19.51
N SER A 100 -1.41 -1.40 18.22
CA SER A 100 -2.32 -0.97 17.17
C SER A 100 -2.02 -1.69 15.86
N TRP A 101 -2.96 -1.61 14.91
CA TRP A 101 -2.76 -2.16 13.58
C TRP A 101 -1.69 -1.37 12.82
N GLN A 102 -0.71 -2.10 12.29
CA GLN A 102 0.32 -1.61 11.40
C GLN A 102 0.06 -2.12 9.99
N HIS A 103 0.19 -1.25 8.99
CA HIS A 103 0.22 -1.63 7.57
C HIS A 103 1.59 -2.22 7.25
N ALA A 104 1.64 -3.44 6.69
CA ALA A 104 2.86 -4.10 6.25
C ALA A 104 2.62 -4.77 4.89
N ASP A 105 3.42 -4.44 3.89
CA ASP A 105 3.29 -4.93 2.54
C ASP A 105 4.59 -5.60 2.06
N GLY A 106 4.47 -6.90 1.75
CA GLY A 106 5.55 -7.71 1.20
C GLY A 106 5.57 -7.72 -0.33
N THR A 107 4.70 -6.96 -0.99
CA THR A 107 4.63 -6.90 -2.45
C THR A 107 5.78 -6.06 -2.98
N PRO A 108 6.55 -6.56 -3.96
CA PRO A 108 7.75 -5.87 -4.37
C PRO A 108 7.46 -4.75 -5.38
N GLN A 109 6.95 -3.61 -4.91
CA GLN A 109 6.59 -2.47 -5.76
C GLN A 109 7.39 -1.21 -5.45
N GLU A 110 7.58 -0.92 -4.16
CA GLU A 110 8.35 0.23 -3.72
C GLU A 110 9.64 -0.22 -3.06
N ARG A 111 10.73 0.50 -3.34
CA ARG A 111 11.99 0.27 -2.64
C ARG A 111 11.98 1.11 -1.36
N SER A 112 11.92 0.44 -0.22
CA SER A 112 12.29 0.98 1.08
C SER A 112 13.73 0.59 1.38
N GLU A 113 14.61 1.58 1.52
CA GLU A 113 16.06 1.36 1.75
C GLU A 113 16.74 0.44 0.71
N GLY A 114 16.27 0.49 -0.54
CA GLY A 114 16.78 -0.36 -1.63
C GLY A 114 16.22 -1.78 -1.67
N ILE A 115 15.36 -2.16 -0.70
CA ILE A 115 14.67 -3.45 -0.65
C ILE A 115 13.18 -3.25 -0.98
N TYR A 116 12.63 -4.15 -1.77
CA TYR A 116 11.22 -4.07 -2.16
C TYR A 116 10.28 -4.53 -1.03
N ARG A 117 9.77 -3.58 -0.23
CA ARG A 117 8.86 -3.77 0.91
C ARG A 117 8.33 -2.42 1.40
N CYS A 118 7.21 -2.42 2.11
CA CYS A 118 6.65 -1.22 2.71
C CYS A 118 6.12 -1.48 4.14
N GLY A 119 6.44 -0.60 5.09
CA GLY A 119 6.02 -0.68 6.49
C GLY A 119 6.96 -1.49 7.39
N PRO A 120 6.59 -1.72 8.67
CA PRO A 120 5.28 -1.49 9.25
C PRO A 120 4.99 0.00 9.54
N TYR A 121 3.79 0.50 9.20
CA TYR A 121 3.35 1.86 9.55
C TYR A 121 2.03 1.89 10.36
N PRO A 122 1.91 2.70 11.43
CA PRO A 122 0.68 2.72 12.24
C PRO A 122 -0.54 3.27 11.48
N ILE A 123 -1.57 2.46 11.30
CA ILE A 123 -2.79 2.85 10.56
C ILE A 123 -3.54 3.99 11.26
N ARG A 124 -3.51 4.02 12.60
CA ARG A 124 -4.10 5.12 13.37
C ARG A 124 -3.47 6.47 13.05
N LEU A 125 -2.19 6.51 12.65
CA LEU A 125 -1.51 7.74 12.27
C LEU A 125 -1.85 8.14 10.83
N LEU A 126 -1.97 7.17 9.91
CA LEU A 126 -2.47 7.42 8.55
C LEU A 126 -3.85 8.09 8.57
N ARG A 127 -4.77 7.60 9.42
CA ARG A 127 -6.11 8.21 9.63
C ARG A 127 -6.07 9.65 10.14
N LYS A 128 -4.99 10.03 10.82
CA LYS A 128 -4.77 11.39 11.32
C LYS A 128 -3.96 12.26 10.35
N HIS A 129 -3.70 11.77 9.14
CA HIS A 129 -2.83 12.40 8.15
C HIS A 129 -1.39 12.61 8.65
N ILE A 130 -0.96 11.79 9.61
CA ILE A 130 0.42 11.78 10.11
C ILE A 130 1.14 10.64 9.39
N HIS A 131 1.79 10.96 8.28
CA HIS A 131 2.44 9.99 7.38
C HIS A 131 3.87 10.37 7.00
N LYS A 132 4.34 11.56 7.38
CA LYS A 132 5.64 12.09 6.98
C LYS A 132 6.80 11.28 7.56
N ASP A 133 7.94 11.34 6.88
CA ASP A 133 9.14 10.51 7.08
C ASP A 133 9.81 10.65 8.47
N ILE A 134 9.31 11.53 9.34
CA ILE A 134 9.70 11.59 10.75
C ILE A 134 9.34 10.28 11.48
N ILE A 135 8.31 9.56 11.02
CA ILE A 135 7.87 8.30 11.61
C ILE A 135 8.27 7.15 10.68
N PRO A 136 9.16 6.25 11.09
CA PRO A 136 9.39 5.02 10.34
C PRO A 136 8.18 4.08 10.45
N TYR A 137 7.88 3.21 9.49
CA TYR A 137 8.52 3.02 8.19
C TYR A 137 7.52 3.33 7.09
N ASP A 138 7.94 4.04 6.04
CA ASP A 138 7.21 4.19 4.79
C ASP A 138 5.79 4.77 4.90
N GLY A 139 5.55 5.71 5.82
CA GLY A 139 4.22 6.31 6.00
C GLY A 139 3.71 7.04 4.75
N THR A 140 4.56 7.83 4.12
CA THR A 140 4.22 8.66 2.95
C THR A 140 3.70 7.84 1.77
N PRO A 141 4.42 6.83 1.27
CA PRO A 141 3.91 6.03 0.16
C PRO A 141 2.62 5.26 0.52
N VAL A 142 2.53 4.65 1.72
CA VAL A 142 1.29 3.96 2.15
C VAL A 142 0.11 4.94 2.20
N TYR A 143 0.35 6.16 2.66
CA TYR A 143 -0.68 7.18 2.73
C TYR A 143 -1.15 7.59 1.32
N TYR A 144 -0.23 7.89 0.41
CA TYR A 144 -0.59 8.31 -0.95
C TYR A 144 -1.11 7.17 -1.80
N SER A 145 -0.79 5.90 -1.51
CA SER A 145 -1.38 4.77 -2.23
C SER A 145 -2.89 4.64 -2.00
N ILE A 146 -3.41 5.16 -0.88
CA ILE A 146 -4.84 5.15 -0.54
C ILE A 146 -5.50 6.55 -0.54
N ASN A 147 -4.71 7.63 -0.52
CA ASN A 147 -5.16 9.03 -0.49
C ASN A 147 -4.47 9.86 -1.58
N TYR A 148 -4.88 9.66 -2.84
CA TYR A 148 -4.35 10.39 -4.00
C TYR A 148 -5.44 11.18 -4.75
N THR A 149 -5.01 12.05 -5.68
CA THR A 149 -5.87 12.62 -6.72
C THR A 149 -5.33 12.20 -8.07
N SER A 150 -6.16 11.61 -8.92
CA SER A 150 -5.75 11.29 -10.29
C SER A 150 -5.74 12.56 -11.15
N LYS A 151 -4.63 12.82 -11.84
CA LYS A 151 -4.47 13.86 -12.86
C LYS A 151 -4.37 13.18 -14.22
N TYR A 152 -5.39 13.33 -15.04
CA TYR A 152 -5.40 12.80 -16.40
C TYR A 152 -4.94 13.87 -17.38
N ILE A 153 -3.94 13.54 -18.19
CA ILE A 153 -3.39 14.41 -19.23
C ILE A 153 -3.62 13.73 -20.58
N LEU A 154 -4.43 14.35 -21.42
CA LEU A 154 -4.66 13.91 -22.79
C LEU A 154 -3.53 14.43 -23.67
N VAL A 155 -2.80 13.55 -24.35
CA VAL A 155 -1.60 13.87 -25.11
C VAL A 155 -1.86 13.69 -26.61
N GLY A 156 -1.56 14.74 -27.38
CA GLY A 156 -1.62 14.74 -28.84
C GLY A 156 -0.51 13.94 -29.51
N GLU A 157 -0.61 13.74 -30.82
CA GLU A 157 0.41 12.99 -31.59
C GLU A 157 1.76 13.70 -31.63
N ASP A 158 1.78 15.01 -31.44
CA ASP A 158 2.96 15.85 -31.29
C ASP A 158 3.61 15.76 -29.89
N GLY A 159 3.03 14.96 -28.98
CA GLY A 159 3.48 14.83 -27.61
C GLY A 159 3.04 15.99 -26.70
N VAL A 160 2.23 16.92 -27.21
CA VAL A 160 1.76 18.08 -26.44
C VAL A 160 0.50 17.74 -25.66
N ALA A 161 0.41 18.23 -24.42
CA ALA A 161 -0.79 18.10 -23.62
C ALA A 161 -1.94 18.93 -24.21
N ILE A 162 -3.03 18.25 -24.60
CA ILE A 162 -4.25 18.87 -25.12
C ILE A 162 -5.15 19.34 -23.98
N THR A 163 -5.32 18.51 -22.95
CA THR A 163 -6.19 18.81 -21.82
C THR A 163 -5.68 18.15 -20.55
N THR A 164 -5.92 18.80 -19.42
CA THR A 164 -5.66 18.25 -18.08
C THR A 164 -6.95 18.26 -17.28
N SER A 165 -7.28 17.13 -16.65
CA SER A 165 -8.37 17.02 -15.68
C SER A 165 -7.89 16.39 -14.37
N LYS A 166 -8.58 16.68 -13.27
CA LYS A 166 -8.29 16.11 -11.95
C LYS A 166 -9.53 15.41 -11.39
N LYS A 167 -9.34 14.28 -10.74
CA LYS A 167 -10.40 13.49 -10.13
C LYS A 167 -9.98 12.99 -8.74
N LYS A 168 -10.84 13.21 -7.74
CA LYS A 168 -10.69 12.63 -6.41
C LYS A 168 -11.33 11.24 -6.41
N ASP A 169 -10.55 10.24 -6.78
CA ASP A 169 -10.95 8.84 -6.90
C ASP A 169 -9.97 7.89 -6.22
N SER A 170 -9.38 8.36 -5.12
CA SER A 170 -8.60 7.51 -4.23
C SER A 170 -9.41 6.34 -3.67
N CYS A 171 -8.70 5.38 -3.09
CA CYS A 171 -9.23 4.15 -2.54
C CYS A 171 -10.57 4.35 -1.81
N ARG A 172 -11.63 3.71 -2.33
CA ARG A 172 -13.00 3.86 -1.81
C ARG A 172 -13.44 2.72 -0.90
N LEU A 173 -12.70 1.62 -0.91
CA LEU A 173 -13.09 0.41 -0.19
C LEU A 173 -11.85 -0.35 0.24
N ILE A 174 -11.77 -0.65 1.53
CA ILE A 174 -10.75 -1.50 2.15
C ILE A 174 -11.47 -2.56 2.98
N ILE A 175 -11.23 -3.83 2.69
CA ILE A 175 -11.92 -4.95 3.34
C ILE A 175 -10.96 -5.97 3.95
N THR A 176 -11.44 -6.67 4.97
CA THR A 176 -10.78 -7.84 5.57
C THR A 176 -11.83 -8.89 5.94
N THR A 177 -11.40 -10.12 6.21
CA THR A 177 -12.25 -11.12 6.84
C THR A 177 -12.25 -10.93 8.36
N GLY A 178 -13.44 -10.89 8.97
CA GLY A 178 -13.67 -10.82 10.40
C GLY A 178 -13.50 -12.15 11.11
N VAL A 179 -13.53 -12.12 12.45
CA VAL A 179 -13.39 -13.32 13.30
C VAL A 179 -14.50 -14.34 13.08
N ASN A 180 -15.67 -13.90 12.63
CA ASN A 180 -16.83 -14.73 12.29
C ASN A 180 -16.81 -15.22 10.83
N GLY A 181 -15.72 -15.02 10.10
CA GLY A 181 -15.59 -15.38 8.68
C GLY A 181 -16.31 -14.45 7.69
N LYS A 182 -17.01 -13.41 8.16
CA LYS A 182 -17.69 -12.45 7.28
C LYS A 182 -16.74 -11.34 6.83
N LYS A 183 -16.98 -10.77 5.65
CA LYS A 183 -16.25 -9.57 5.19
C LYS A 183 -16.61 -8.38 6.08
N ILE A 184 -15.61 -7.57 6.41
CA ILE A 184 -15.72 -6.34 7.18
C ILE A 184 -15.08 -5.22 6.36
N ASP A 185 -15.81 -4.11 6.22
CA ASP A 185 -15.28 -2.85 5.70
C ASP A 185 -14.47 -2.14 6.80
N ILE A 186 -13.24 -1.75 6.48
CA ILE A 186 -12.29 -1.07 7.37
C ILE A 186 -11.74 0.21 6.73
N THR A 187 -12.48 0.80 5.79
CA THR A 187 -12.10 2.01 5.05
C THR A 187 -11.95 3.22 5.97
N ASP A 188 -12.90 3.42 6.90
CA ASP A 188 -12.90 4.50 7.90
C ASP A 188 -11.75 4.39 8.90
#